data_AF-A0A7K1L8B3-F1
#
_entry.id   AF-A0A7K1L8B3-F1
#
_cell.length_a   1.000
_cell.length_b   1.000
_cell.length_c   1.000
_cell.angle_alpha   90.00
_cell.angle_beta   90.00
_cell.angle_gamma   90.00
#
_symmetry.space_group_name_H-M   'P 1'
#
loop_
_entity.id
_entity.type
_entity.pdbx_description
1 polymer ?
#
loop_
_entity_poly.entity_id
_entity_poly.type
_entity_poly.pdbx_seq_one_letter_code
_entity_poly.pdbx_strand_id
1 'polypeptide(L)'
;MAPGPDALWELLLSLYRLRRPEGKDVFGPWKRAIRPRVPASARLLTDLIPPAGYAPDFLTPATQTGTLDAGLEALRSTPSTRLAADLSELAARHPGRPTPGWTRALAAGRPEIVGQIAGTAATYFTTCLDPYWPRIRELIDRDRAQLNRQITDGIDHDFLTTVHPSARWSFPVLEMDYPDDHDIALDGRGLVLQPSYFCWGTPITLLDPTLPPVLVYPINHKTPLAVSQNNPA
;
A
#
# COMPACT_ATOMS: atom_id res chain seq x y z
N MET A 1 -6.56 6.94 13.07
CA MET A 1 -6.55 7.23 11.62
C MET A 1 -5.19 7.82 11.24
N ALA A 2 -4.64 7.43 10.09
CA ALA A 2 -3.38 7.97 9.60
C ALA A 2 -3.46 9.48 9.24
N PRO A 3 -2.34 10.23 9.32
CA PRO A 3 -2.30 11.67 9.07
C PRO A 3 -2.36 12.07 7.59
N GLY A 4 -2.37 11.12 6.65
CA GLY A 4 -2.41 11.35 5.21
C GLY A 4 -2.17 10.06 4.41
N PRO A 5 -1.90 10.14 3.08
CA PRO A 5 -1.41 9.00 2.33
C PRO A 5 -0.06 8.49 2.85
N ASP A 6 0.14 7.19 2.79
CA ASP A 6 1.45 6.56 2.94
C ASP A 6 2.08 6.27 1.56
N ALA A 7 3.28 6.80 1.33
CA ALA A 7 3.95 6.73 0.03
C ALA A 7 4.27 5.30 -0.42
N LEU A 8 4.65 4.41 0.50
CA LEU A 8 5.03 3.04 0.14
C LEU A 8 3.81 2.14 -0.04
N TRP A 9 2.74 2.35 0.72
CA TRP A 9 1.44 1.71 0.44
C TRP A 9 0.91 2.11 -0.94
N GLU A 10 0.88 3.40 -1.27
CA GLU A 10 0.42 3.87 -2.60
C GLU A 10 1.30 3.32 -3.72
N LEU A 11 2.63 3.26 -3.52
CA LEU A 11 3.55 2.67 -4.48
C LEU A 11 3.24 1.19 -4.74
N LEU A 12 3.16 0.39 -3.68
CA LEU A 12 2.89 -1.04 -3.79
C LEU A 12 1.54 -1.30 -4.48
N LEU A 13 0.50 -0.58 -4.05
CA LEU A 13 -0.85 -0.70 -4.59
C LEU A 13 -0.94 -0.25 -6.05
N SER A 14 -0.23 0.82 -6.43
CA SER A 14 -0.19 1.30 -7.82
C SER A 14 0.42 0.25 -8.77
N LEU A 15 1.39 -0.56 -8.31
CA LEU A 15 1.97 -1.66 -9.08
C LEU A 15 0.96 -2.81 -9.30
N TYR A 16 0.08 -3.09 -8.35
CA TYR A 16 -1.06 -3.98 -8.61
C TYR A 16 -1.99 -3.37 -9.67
N ARG A 17 -2.39 -2.10 -9.49
CA ARG A 17 -3.29 -1.42 -10.43
C ARG A 17 -2.72 -1.39 -11.84
N LEU A 18 -1.42 -1.15 -12.01
CA LEU A 18 -0.77 -1.10 -13.33
C LEU A 18 -0.87 -2.43 -14.11
N ARG A 19 -0.84 -3.56 -13.40
CA ARG A 19 -0.81 -4.93 -13.96
C ARG A 19 -2.17 -5.62 -13.97
N ARG A 20 -3.19 -5.05 -13.35
CA ARG A 20 -4.54 -5.60 -13.26
C ARG A 20 -5.56 -4.80 -14.07
N PRO A 21 -6.63 -5.43 -14.60
CA PRO A 21 -7.67 -4.74 -15.35
C PRO A 21 -8.65 -3.95 -14.46
N GLU A 22 -8.75 -4.24 -13.15
CA GLU A 22 -9.79 -3.63 -12.32
C GLU A 22 -9.63 -2.10 -12.17
N GLY A 23 -10.76 -1.45 -11.84
CA GLY A 23 -10.85 0.00 -11.71
C GLY A 23 -10.49 0.76 -12.98
N LYS A 24 -10.78 0.19 -14.16
CA LYS A 24 -10.38 0.73 -15.47
C LYS A 24 -10.81 2.19 -15.66
N ASP A 25 -12.00 2.56 -15.20
CA ASP A 25 -12.52 3.92 -15.37
C ASP A 25 -11.79 4.94 -14.48
N VAL A 26 -11.34 4.50 -13.30
CA VAL A 26 -10.61 5.32 -12.32
C VAL A 26 -9.13 5.41 -12.70
N PHE A 27 -8.48 4.27 -12.90
CA PHE A 27 -7.03 4.17 -13.09
C PHE A 27 -6.60 4.18 -14.56
N GLY A 28 -7.51 4.03 -15.51
CA GLY A 28 -7.21 3.92 -16.94
C GLY A 28 -6.43 5.12 -17.49
N PRO A 29 -6.86 6.37 -17.24
CA PRO A 29 -6.10 7.57 -17.63
C PRO A 29 -4.68 7.59 -17.05
N TRP A 30 -4.54 7.33 -15.75
CA TRP A 30 -3.24 7.23 -15.09
C TRP A 30 -2.36 6.15 -15.73
N LYS A 31 -2.86 4.91 -15.88
CA LYS A 31 -2.13 3.79 -16.51
C LYS A 31 -1.62 4.15 -17.89
N ARG A 32 -2.45 4.77 -18.75
CA ARG A 32 -2.04 5.19 -20.10
C ARG A 32 -0.93 6.23 -20.06
N ALA A 33 -1.01 7.18 -19.14
CA ALA A 33 -0.02 8.25 -19.02
C ALA A 33 1.32 7.76 -18.46
N ILE A 34 1.33 6.84 -17.49
CA ILE A 34 2.58 6.39 -16.84
C ILE A 34 3.23 5.19 -17.51
N ARG A 35 2.50 4.32 -18.21
CA ARG A 35 3.06 3.12 -18.87
C ARG A 35 4.33 3.38 -19.69
N PRO A 36 4.40 4.39 -20.58
CA PRO A 36 5.62 4.65 -21.35
C PRO A 36 6.77 5.23 -20.52
N ARG A 37 6.51 5.65 -19.26
CA ARG A 37 7.47 6.27 -18.35
C ARG A 37 7.98 5.31 -17.28
N VAL A 38 7.35 4.16 -17.09
CA VAL A 38 7.76 3.19 -16.05
C VAL A 38 9.23 2.82 -16.26
N PRO A 39 10.10 3.05 -15.27
CA PRO A 39 11.53 2.79 -15.43
C PRO A 39 11.76 1.29 -15.53
N ALA A 40 12.74 0.87 -16.35
CA ALA A 40 13.10 -0.54 -16.50
C ALA A 40 13.52 -1.18 -15.16
N SER A 41 14.08 -0.39 -14.23
CA SER A 41 14.43 -0.83 -12.87
C SER A 41 13.23 -1.29 -12.06
N ALA A 42 12.00 -0.86 -12.37
CA ALA A 42 10.77 -1.31 -11.70
C ALA A 42 10.57 -2.83 -11.75
N ARG A 43 11.31 -3.54 -12.62
CA ARG A 43 11.41 -5.00 -12.59
C ARG A 43 11.81 -5.55 -11.22
N LEU A 44 12.74 -4.90 -10.50
CA LEU A 44 13.13 -5.35 -9.16
C LEU A 44 11.96 -5.33 -8.16
N LEU A 45 11.09 -4.32 -8.24
CA LEU A 45 9.87 -4.26 -7.43
C LEU A 45 8.84 -5.27 -7.90
N THR A 46 8.65 -5.43 -9.21
CA THR A 46 7.68 -6.40 -9.74
C THR A 46 8.11 -7.85 -9.59
N ASP A 47 9.40 -8.12 -9.34
CA ASP A 47 9.92 -9.41 -8.87
C ASP A 47 9.52 -9.70 -7.41
N LEU A 48 9.36 -8.68 -6.56
CA LEU A 48 8.92 -8.85 -5.15
C LEU A 48 7.40 -8.72 -4.97
N ILE A 49 6.74 -7.93 -5.81
CA ILE A 49 5.30 -7.67 -5.75
C ILE A 49 4.65 -8.47 -6.87
N PRO A 50 3.95 -9.58 -6.60
CA PRO A 50 3.25 -10.36 -7.62
C PRO A 50 2.10 -9.56 -8.27
N PRO A 51 1.50 -10.01 -9.38
CA PRO A 51 0.35 -9.33 -9.97
C PRO A 51 -0.90 -9.29 -9.08
N ALA A 52 -1.09 -10.26 -8.16
CA ALA A 52 -1.99 -10.18 -7.00
C ALA A 52 -1.53 -11.17 -5.91
N GLY A 53 -2.20 -11.13 -4.77
CA GLY A 53 -1.83 -11.89 -3.57
C GLY A 53 -0.74 -11.18 -2.79
N TYR A 54 -0.19 -11.87 -1.79
CA TYR A 54 0.79 -11.32 -0.85
C TYR A 54 2.00 -10.68 -1.52
N ALA A 55 2.42 -9.54 -1.00
CA ALA A 55 3.72 -8.92 -1.25
C ALA A 55 4.42 -8.71 0.10
N PRO A 56 5.77 -8.76 0.16
CA PRO A 56 6.52 -8.65 1.40
C PRO A 56 6.18 -7.41 2.23
N ASP A 57 5.87 -7.60 3.51
CA ASP A 57 5.47 -6.51 4.43
C ASP A 57 6.59 -5.47 4.61
N PHE A 58 7.87 -5.85 4.50
CA PHE A 58 8.99 -4.90 4.56
C PHE A 58 8.95 -3.82 3.46
N LEU A 59 8.15 -4.01 2.40
CA LEU A 59 7.96 -3.01 1.35
C LEU A 59 7.04 -1.87 1.80
N THR A 60 6.29 -2.04 2.88
CA THR A 60 5.36 -1.07 3.47
C THR A 60 5.60 -0.96 4.98
N PRO A 61 6.83 -0.56 5.39
CA PRO A 61 7.18 -0.45 6.79
C PRO A 61 6.32 0.59 7.49
N ALA A 62 5.92 0.31 8.74
CA ALA A 62 5.19 1.27 9.55
C ALA A 62 6.08 2.48 9.87
N THR A 63 5.64 3.67 9.46
CA THR A 63 6.31 4.94 9.79
C THR A 63 5.33 5.92 10.41
N GLN A 64 5.84 6.89 11.18
CA GLN A 64 4.97 7.88 11.82
C GLN A 64 4.37 8.88 10.82
N THR A 65 5.10 9.18 9.73
CA THR A 65 4.77 10.26 8.79
C THR A 65 4.15 9.79 7.49
N GLY A 66 4.37 8.53 7.09
CA GLY A 66 3.97 8.01 5.78
C GLY A 66 4.70 8.66 4.59
N THR A 67 5.77 9.42 4.84
CA THR A 67 6.52 10.09 3.77
C THR A 67 7.43 9.12 3.03
N LEU A 68 7.73 9.41 1.76
CA LEU A 68 8.63 8.58 0.96
C LEU A 68 9.99 8.42 1.65
N ASP A 69 10.61 9.51 2.09
CA ASP A 69 11.95 9.44 2.71
C ASP A 69 11.96 8.59 3.99
N ALA A 70 10.97 8.75 4.86
CA ALA A 70 10.85 7.95 6.07
C ALA A 70 10.61 6.46 5.74
N GLY A 71 9.74 6.18 4.77
CA GLY A 71 9.47 4.82 4.30
C GLY A 71 10.72 4.17 3.71
N LEU A 72 11.44 4.87 2.84
CA LEU A 72 12.68 4.37 2.24
C LEU A 72 13.77 4.13 3.27
N GLU A 73 13.87 4.97 4.29
CA GLU A 73 14.83 4.79 5.38
C GLU A 73 14.48 3.59 6.27
N ALA A 74 13.19 3.42 6.59
CA ALA A 74 12.71 2.25 7.31
C ALA A 74 12.93 0.96 6.49
N LEU A 75 12.71 0.99 5.17
CA LEU A 75 12.98 -0.12 4.27
C LEU A 75 14.47 -0.48 4.30
N ARG A 76 15.37 0.51 4.21
CA ARG A 76 16.83 0.30 4.31
C ARG A 76 17.25 -0.29 5.66
N SER A 77 16.54 0.05 6.72
CA SER A 77 16.80 -0.42 8.08
C SER A 77 16.15 -1.76 8.42
N THR A 78 15.50 -2.42 7.45
CA THR A 78 14.82 -3.69 7.69
C THR A 78 15.83 -4.77 8.13
N PRO A 79 15.64 -5.42 9.29
CA PRO A 79 16.50 -6.51 9.73
C PRO A 79 16.54 -7.65 8.71
N SER A 80 17.70 -8.29 8.53
CA SER A 80 17.86 -9.42 7.60
C SER A 80 16.94 -10.60 7.93
N THR A 81 16.68 -10.85 9.22
CA THR A 81 15.71 -11.86 9.66
C THR A 81 14.30 -11.58 9.13
N ARG A 82 13.90 -10.31 9.08
CA ARG A 82 12.62 -9.88 8.52
C ARG A 82 12.59 -10.05 7.01
N LEU A 83 13.65 -9.61 6.32
CA LEU A 83 13.78 -9.78 4.87
C LEU A 83 13.67 -11.26 4.48
N ALA A 84 14.36 -12.15 5.21
CA ALA A 84 14.31 -13.59 4.96
C ALA A 84 12.94 -14.21 5.22
N ALA A 85 12.26 -13.79 6.30
CA ALA A 85 10.92 -14.26 6.63
C ALA A 85 9.90 -13.88 5.55
N ASP A 86 9.82 -12.61 5.18
CA ASP A 86 8.85 -12.14 4.18
C ASP A 86 9.13 -12.74 2.78
N LEU A 87 10.41 -12.95 2.41
CA LEU A 87 10.76 -13.60 1.14
C LEU A 87 10.40 -15.10 1.14
N SER A 88 10.51 -15.77 2.28
CA SER A 88 10.08 -17.17 2.42
C SER A 88 8.56 -17.27 2.30
N GLU A 89 7.83 -16.36 2.93
CA GLU A 89 6.37 -16.27 2.87
C GLU A 89 5.88 -15.94 1.44
N LEU A 90 6.57 -15.03 0.76
CA LEU A 90 6.34 -14.73 -0.66
C LEU A 90 6.51 -15.98 -1.53
N ALA A 91 7.54 -16.80 -1.30
CA ALA A 91 7.74 -18.03 -2.06
C ALA A 91 6.65 -19.07 -1.76
N ALA A 92 6.26 -19.21 -0.49
CA ALA A 92 5.24 -20.17 -0.06
C ALA A 92 3.85 -19.86 -0.64
N ARG A 93 3.45 -18.59 -0.67
CA ARG A 93 2.14 -18.15 -1.17
C ARG A 93 2.03 -18.09 -2.69
N HIS A 94 3.15 -18.15 -3.41
CA HIS A 94 3.19 -18.07 -4.87
C HIS A 94 3.92 -19.28 -5.49
N PRO A 95 3.43 -20.51 -5.25
CA PRO A 95 4.08 -21.72 -5.75
C PRO A 95 4.13 -21.67 -7.29
N GLY A 96 5.32 -21.91 -7.84
CA GLY A 96 5.56 -21.87 -9.30
C GLY A 96 6.04 -20.52 -9.83
N ARG A 97 6.10 -19.47 -9.01
CA ARG A 97 6.74 -18.21 -9.39
C ARG A 97 8.26 -18.30 -9.15
N PRO A 98 9.10 -18.15 -10.19
CA PRO A 98 10.54 -18.24 -10.01
C PRO A 98 11.04 -17.08 -9.16
N THR A 99 11.75 -17.41 -8.07
CA THR A 99 12.41 -16.40 -7.24
C THR A 99 13.77 -16.04 -7.87
N PRO A 100 14.00 -14.79 -8.28
CA PRO A 100 15.28 -14.40 -8.86
C PRO A 100 16.46 -14.65 -7.91
N GLY A 101 17.62 -15.07 -8.42
CA GLY A 101 18.78 -15.41 -7.59
C GLY A 101 19.29 -14.28 -6.69
N TRP A 102 19.04 -13.02 -7.07
CA TRP A 102 19.41 -11.85 -6.27
C TRP A 102 18.64 -11.76 -4.95
N THR A 103 17.46 -12.38 -4.84
CA THR A 103 16.65 -12.39 -3.60
C THR A 103 17.34 -13.11 -2.45
N ARG A 104 18.28 -14.04 -2.71
CA ARG A 104 19.12 -14.64 -1.66
C ARG A 104 20.03 -13.60 -1.00
N ALA A 105 20.58 -12.68 -1.78
CA ALA A 105 21.37 -11.57 -1.25
C ALA A 105 20.50 -10.57 -0.48
N LEU A 106 19.27 -10.34 -0.93
CA LEU A 106 18.28 -9.55 -0.19
C LEU A 106 17.91 -10.22 1.15
N ALA A 107 17.62 -11.52 1.17
CA ALA A 107 17.32 -12.28 2.39
C ALA A 107 18.47 -12.24 3.40
N ALA A 108 19.72 -12.22 2.92
CA ALA A 108 20.90 -12.05 3.77
C ALA A 108 21.11 -10.59 4.25
N GLY A 109 20.25 -9.65 3.87
CA GLY A 109 20.34 -8.24 4.23
C GLY A 109 21.53 -7.50 3.62
N ARG A 110 21.99 -7.91 2.42
CA ARG A 110 23.12 -7.22 1.77
C ARG A 110 22.76 -5.75 1.48
N PRO A 111 23.49 -4.77 2.04
CA PRO A 111 23.14 -3.35 1.93
C PRO A 111 23.01 -2.87 0.49
N GLU A 112 23.80 -3.42 -0.44
CA GLU A 112 23.77 -3.03 -1.84
C GLU A 112 22.43 -3.36 -2.50
N ILE A 113 21.88 -4.56 -2.22
CA ILE A 113 20.59 -4.99 -2.80
C ILE A 113 19.44 -4.27 -2.12
N VAL A 114 19.47 -4.12 -0.80
CA VAL A 114 18.47 -3.34 -0.06
C VAL A 114 18.43 -1.89 -0.59
N GLY A 115 19.60 -1.28 -0.78
CA GLY A 115 19.76 0.05 -1.36
C GLY A 115 19.23 0.15 -2.79
N GLN A 116 19.44 -0.89 -3.63
CA GLN A 116 18.88 -0.96 -4.98
C GLN A 116 17.34 -1.04 -4.97
N ILE A 117 16.74 -1.79 -4.05
CA ILE A 117 15.28 -1.83 -3.89
C ILE A 117 14.75 -0.46 -3.47
N ALA A 118 15.36 0.17 -2.46
CA ALA A 118 14.99 1.51 -2.02
C ALA A 118 15.12 2.56 -3.14
N GLY A 119 16.23 2.54 -3.88
CA GLY A 119 16.45 3.45 -5.01
C GLY A 119 15.46 3.22 -6.16
N THR A 120 15.09 1.96 -6.40
CA THR A 120 14.06 1.62 -7.39
C THR A 120 12.69 2.12 -6.95
N ALA A 121 12.33 1.96 -5.67
CA ALA A 121 11.10 2.49 -5.11
C ALA A 121 11.04 4.02 -5.25
N ALA A 122 12.13 4.73 -4.90
CA ALA A 122 12.23 6.17 -5.09
C ALA A 122 12.02 6.57 -6.56
N THR A 123 12.74 5.94 -7.48
CA THR A 123 12.65 6.23 -8.92
C THR A 123 11.24 5.97 -9.47
N TYR A 124 10.63 4.86 -9.08
CA TYR A 124 9.27 4.53 -9.46
C TYR A 124 8.27 5.56 -8.91
N PHE A 125 8.38 5.93 -7.63
CA PHE A 125 7.52 6.95 -7.01
C PHE A 125 7.62 8.28 -7.76
N THR A 126 8.83 8.81 -7.94
CA THR A 126 9.07 10.09 -8.62
C THR A 126 8.52 10.08 -10.04
N THR A 127 8.60 8.95 -10.74
CA THR A 127 8.17 8.87 -12.14
C THR A 127 6.65 8.64 -12.29
N CYS A 128 6.07 7.80 -11.43
CA CYS A 128 4.71 7.28 -11.62
C CYS A 128 3.67 7.91 -10.71
N LEU A 129 4.08 8.40 -9.52
CA LEU A 129 3.18 8.89 -8.48
C LEU A 129 3.36 10.38 -8.19
N ASP A 130 4.59 10.87 -8.12
CA ASP A 130 4.89 12.27 -7.78
C ASP A 130 4.11 13.31 -8.61
N PRO A 131 3.95 13.15 -9.96
CA PRO A 131 3.15 14.08 -10.76
C PRO A 131 1.66 14.16 -10.39
N TYR A 132 1.15 13.16 -9.67
CA TYR A 132 -0.24 13.04 -9.22
C TYR A 132 -0.36 13.20 -7.70
N TRP A 133 0.75 13.29 -6.98
CA TRP A 133 0.81 13.23 -5.53
C TRP A 133 0.03 14.36 -4.83
N PRO A 134 0.06 15.62 -5.31
CA PRO A 134 -0.80 16.67 -4.77
C PRO A 134 -2.29 16.31 -4.84
N ARG A 135 -2.73 15.72 -5.97
CA ARG A 135 -4.11 15.31 -6.17
C ARG A 135 -4.48 14.10 -5.31
N ILE A 136 -3.59 13.11 -5.18
CA ILE A 136 -3.77 11.95 -4.30
C ILE A 136 -3.98 12.42 -2.85
N ARG A 137 -3.12 13.31 -2.35
CA ARG A 137 -3.25 13.94 -1.03
C ARG A 137 -4.60 14.63 -0.85
N GLU A 138 -4.98 15.49 -1.80
CA GLU A 138 -6.27 16.21 -1.74
C GLU A 138 -7.48 15.27 -1.67
N LEU A 139 -7.48 14.19 -2.47
CA LEU A 139 -8.55 13.20 -2.48
C LEU A 139 -8.63 12.44 -1.13
N ILE A 140 -7.47 12.06 -0.59
CA ILE A 140 -7.37 11.37 0.70
C ILE A 140 -7.77 12.29 1.85
N ASP A 141 -7.37 13.55 1.84
CA ASP A 141 -7.75 14.52 2.87
C ASP A 141 -9.25 14.80 2.86
N ARG A 142 -9.89 14.83 1.68
CA ARG A 142 -11.35 14.92 1.56
C ARG A 142 -12.05 13.71 2.16
N ASP A 143 -11.58 12.51 1.84
CA ASP A 143 -12.12 11.25 2.36
C ASP A 143 -12.01 11.20 3.90
N ARG A 144 -10.83 11.53 4.43
CA ARG A 144 -10.57 11.61 5.87
C ARG A 144 -11.44 12.65 6.56
N ALA A 145 -11.62 13.82 5.95
CA ALA A 145 -12.48 14.86 6.52
C ALA A 145 -13.95 14.42 6.57
N GLN A 146 -14.42 13.65 5.59
CA GLN A 146 -15.74 13.05 5.62
C GLN A 146 -15.86 12.02 6.75
N LEU A 147 -14.89 11.13 6.86
CA LEU A 147 -14.89 10.08 7.88
C LEU A 147 -14.78 10.68 9.30
N ASN A 148 -13.94 11.69 9.52
CA ASN A 148 -13.82 12.37 10.82
C ASN A 148 -15.10 13.10 11.24
N ARG A 149 -15.87 13.67 10.30
CA ARG A 149 -17.18 14.26 10.62
C ARG A 149 -18.14 13.20 11.15
N GLN A 150 -18.22 12.05 10.48
CA GLN A 150 -19.06 10.94 10.94
C GLN A 150 -18.65 10.41 12.32
N ILE A 151 -17.34 10.30 12.61
CA ILE A 151 -16.87 9.92 13.96
C ILE A 151 -17.37 10.92 15.01
N THR A 152 -17.31 12.21 14.69
CA THR A 152 -17.68 13.29 15.63
C THR A 152 -19.19 13.34 15.86
N ASP A 153 -19.98 13.04 14.83
CA ASP A 153 -21.45 13.01 14.89
C ASP A 153 -21.98 11.75 15.62
N GLY A 154 -21.09 10.80 15.92
CA GLY A 154 -21.35 9.56 16.66
C GLY A 154 -20.94 8.33 15.84
N ILE A 155 -20.16 7.42 16.45
CA ILE A 155 -19.86 6.12 15.83
C ILE A 155 -21.12 5.25 15.94
N ASP A 156 -21.95 5.26 14.90
CA ASP A 156 -22.98 4.24 14.74
C ASP A 156 -22.37 2.96 14.14
N HIS A 157 -23.17 1.89 14.07
CA HIS A 157 -22.76 0.65 13.41
C HIS A 157 -22.37 0.84 11.93
N ASP A 158 -22.84 1.93 11.30
CA ASP A 158 -22.66 2.22 9.88
C ASP A 158 -21.36 2.99 9.60
N PHE A 159 -20.67 3.53 10.61
CA PHE A 159 -19.38 4.19 10.47
C PHE A 159 -18.38 3.34 9.68
N LEU A 160 -18.30 2.05 10.00
CA LEU A 160 -17.38 1.11 9.37
C LEU A 160 -17.78 0.79 7.91
N THR A 161 -19.07 0.93 7.56
CA THR A 161 -19.50 0.80 6.16
C THR A 161 -18.95 1.92 5.28
N THR A 162 -18.55 3.06 5.87
CA THR A 162 -17.84 4.13 5.15
C THR A 162 -16.39 3.73 4.82
N VAL A 163 -15.76 2.89 5.65
CA VAL A 163 -14.43 2.32 5.36
C VAL A 163 -14.54 1.26 4.26
N HIS A 164 -15.51 0.34 4.36
CA HIS A 164 -15.85 -0.60 3.31
C HIS A 164 -17.24 -1.22 3.53
N PRO A 165 -18.05 -1.50 2.48
CA PRO A 165 -19.39 -2.07 2.64
C PRO A 165 -19.46 -3.43 3.35
N SER A 166 -18.38 -4.21 3.34
CA SER A 166 -18.32 -5.50 4.05
C SER A 166 -17.95 -5.38 5.53
N ALA A 167 -17.57 -4.19 6.01
CA ALA A 167 -17.13 -4.01 7.39
C ALA A 167 -18.30 -4.19 8.36
N ARG A 168 -18.14 -5.10 9.31
CA ARG A 168 -19.15 -5.46 10.31
C ARG A 168 -18.53 -5.40 11.69
N TRP A 169 -19.16 -4.66 12.59
CA TRP A 169 -18.79 -4.70 14.00
C TRP A 169 -19.56 -5.80 14.72
N SER A 170 -18.86 -6.87 15.08
CA SER A 170 -19.36 -8.00 15.86
C SER A 170 -18.59 -8.03 17.18
N PHE A 171 -18.99 -7.18 18.14
CA PHE A 171 -18.21 -6.92 19.35
C PHE A 171 -17.66 -8.21 19.99
N PRO A 172 -16.34 -8.31 20.23
CA PRO A 172 -15.32 -7.26 20.15
C PRO A 172 -14.53 -7.19 18.82
N VAL A 173 -15.01 -7.85 17.77
CA VAL A 173 -14.30 -8.06 16.50
C VAL A 173 -14.82 -7.14 15.39
N LEU A 174 -13.88 -6.59 14.60
CA LEU A 174 -14.18 -5.98 13.30
C LEU A 174 -13.99 -7.05 12.22
N GLU A 175 -15.09 -7.47 11.61
CA GLU A 175 -15.08 -8.45 10.52
C GLU A 175 -15.15 -7.72 9.18
N MET A 176 -14.40 -8.22 8.19
CA MET A 176 -14.40 -7.70 6.83
C MET A 176 -14.16 -8.84 5.85
N ASP A 177 -14.84 -8.83 4.71
CA ASP A 177 -14.47 -9.72 3.61
C ASP A 177 -12.96 -9.55 3.31
N TYR A 178 -12.23 -10.64 3.25
CA TYR A 178 -10.82 -10.70 2.85
C TYR A 178 -10.62 -11.96 1.99
N PRO A 179 -9.67 -11.98 1.03
CA PRO A 179 -9.49 -13.14 0.14
C PRO A 179 -9.17 -14.45 0.88
N ASP A 180 -8.48 -14.35 2.02
CA ASP A 180 -8.11 -15.48 2.88
C ASP A 180 -8.72 -15.29 4.28
N ASP A 181 -8.93 -16.37 5.03
CA ASP A 181 -9.33 -16.28 6.44
C ASP A 181 -8.12 -15.84 7.28
N HIS A 182 -8.27 -14.73 8.03
CA HIS A 182 -7.16 -14.10 8.74
C HIS A 182 -7.65 -13.26 9.94
N ASP A 183 -7.22 -13.68 11.13
CA ASP A 183 -7.49 -12.98 12.38
C ASP A 183 -6.28 -12.16 12.84
N ILE A 184 -6.52 -10.89 13.18
CA ILE A 184 -5.53 -10.00 13.78
C ILE A 184 -5.98 -9.62 15.18
N ALA A 185 -5.32 -10.20 16.19
CA ALA A 185 -5.50 -9.79 17.58
C ALA A 185 -4.83 -8.43 17.81
N LEU A 186 -5.61 -7.39 18.16
CA LEU A 186 -5.05 -6.06 18.39
C LEU A 186 -4.24 -5.98 19.68
N ASP A 187 -4.58 -6.76 20.71
CA ASP A 187 -3.86 -6.84 21.99
C ASP A 187 -3.50 -5.47 22.61
N GLY A 188 -4.43 -4.52 22.52
CA GLY A 188 -4.25 -3.15 23.02
C GLY A 188 -3.34 -2.25 22.17
N ARG A 189 -2.77 -2.74 21.07
CA ARG A 189 -1.93 -1.96 20.13
C ARG A 189 -2.73 -0.95 19.30
N GLY A 190 -4.05 -1.12 19.25
CA GLY A 190 -4.96 -0.33 18.42
C GLY A 190 -4.89 -0.72 16.94
N LEU A 191 -5.69 -0.04 16.11
CA LEU A 191 -5.76 -0.25 14.67
C LEU A 191 -5.57 1.08 13.93
N VAL A 192 -4.60 1.14 13.02
CA VAL A 192 -4.41 2.28 12.13
C VAL A 192 -5.29 2.12 10.89
N LEU A 193 -6.26 3.03 10.71
CA LEU A 193 -6.97 3.17 9.44
C LEU A 193 -6.14 4.02 8.47
N GLN A 194 -5.67 3.41 7.38
CA GLN A 194 -4.85 4.03 6.33
C GLN A 194 -5.67 4.17 5.04
N PRO A 195 -6.19 5.36 4.71
CA PRO A 195 -6.83 5.58 3.41
C PRO A 195 -5.80 5.43 2.30
N SER A 196 -6.23 4.87 1.17
CA SER A 196 -5.41 4.78 -0.02
C SER A 196 -6.18 5.02 -1.32
N TYR A 197 -5.54 5.73 -2.26
CA TYR A 197 -6.04 5.94 -3.60
C TYR A 197 -5.87 4.71 -4.50
N PHE A 198 -4.74 4.01 -4.43
CA PHE A 198 -4.54 2.82 -5.27
C PHE A 198 -5.07 1.53 -4.66
N CYS A 199 -5.52 1.53 -3.40
CA CYS A 199 -6.33 0.45 -2.85
C CYS A 199 -7.67 0.39 -3.60
N TRP A 200 -8.12 -0.81 -3.98
CA TRP A 200 -9.31 -0.98 -4.80
C TRP A 200 -10.04 -2.27 -4.46
N GLY A 201 -11.35 -2.17 -4.26
CA GLY A 201 -12.17 -3.29 -3.81
C GLY A 201 -11.99 -3.52 -2.32
N THR A 202 -11.49 -4.69 -1.95
CA THR A 202 -11.36 -5.11 -0.56
C THR A 202 -10.16 -4.43 0.14
N PRO A 203 -10.33 -3.94 1.39
CA PRO A 203 -9.22 -3.46 2.21
C PRO A 203 -8.14 -4.51 2.42
N ILE A 204 -6.92 -4.05 2.68
CA ILE A 204 -5.76 -4.92 2.90
C ILE A 204 -5.05 -4.58 4.20
N THR A 205 -4.24 -5.53 4.67
CA THR A 205 -3.48 -5.42 5.90
C THR A 205 -2.11 -6.07 5.73
N LEU A 206 -1.25 -5.93 6.73
CA LEU A 206 0.04 -6.62 6.80
C LEU A 206 -0.20 -8.08 7.15
N LEU A 207 0.64 -8.98 6.63
CA LEU A 207 0.49 -10.40 6.93
C LEU A 207 1.05 -10.76 8.30
N ASP A 208 2.16 -10.14 8.72
CA ASP A 208 2.72 -10.41 10.04
C ASP A 208 1.88 -9.79 11.17
N PRO A 209 1.26 -10.61 12.03
CA PRO A 209 0.44 -10.12 13.12
C PRO A 209 1.24 -9.38 14.21
N THR A 210 2.56 -9.51 14.24
CA THR A 210 3.42 -8.82 15.22
C THR A 210 3.70 -7.36 14.86
N LEU A 211 3.52 -6.97 13.59
CA LEU A 211 3.64 -5.57 13.15
C LEU A 211 2.47 -4.72 13.68
N PRO A 212 2.64 -3.39 13.81
CA PRO A 212 1.55 -2.50 14.18
C PRO A 212 0.32 -2.71 13.28
N PRO A 213 -0.86 -3.06 13.84
CA PRO A 213 -2.03 -3.37 13.02
C PRO A 213 -2.46 -2.17 12.17
N VAL A 214 -2.60 -2.39 10.87
CA VAL A 214 -3.04 -1.39 9.90
C VAL A 214 -4.11 -1.99 8.99
N LEU A 215 -5.17 -1.23 8.75
CA LEU A 215 -6.19 -1.53 7.75
C LEU A 215 -6.09 -0.46 6.66
N VAL A 216 -5.59 -0.85 5.50
CA VAL A 216 -5.50 -0.01 4.32
C VAL A 216 -6.78 -0.15 3.51
N TYR A 217 -7.53 0.94 3.36
CA TYR A 217 -8.85 0.91 2.74
C TYR A 217 -8.93 1.85 1.53
N PRO A 218 -9.78 1.53 0.52
CA PRO A 218 -9.94 2.39 -0.65
C PRO A 218 -10.68 3.67 -0.26
N ILE A 219 -10.19 4.81 -0.71
CA ILE A 219 -10.98 6.04 -0.61
C ILE A 219 -12.16 6.02 -1.58
N ASN A 220 -13.10 6.93 -1.39
CA ASN A 220 -14.20 7.07 -2.35
C ASN A 220 -13.76 7.70 -3.69
N HIS A 221 -13.79 6.91 -4.77
CA HIS A 221 -13.31 7.30 -6.11
C HIS A 221 -14.31 8.09 -6.97
N LYS A 222 -15.16 8.95 -6.38
CA LYS A 222 -16.13 9.77 -7.17
C LYS A 222 -15.47 10.69 -8.22
N THR A 223 -14.15 10.90 -8.16
CA THR A 223 -13.42 11.72 -9.14
C THR A 223 -12.12 11.03 -9.58
N PRO A 224 -11.85 10.87 -10.90
CA PRO A 224 -10.60 10.31 -11.41
C PRO A 224 -9.36 11.17 -11.12
N LEU A 225 -8.15 10.59 -11.23
CA LEU A 225 -6.91 11.37 -11.26
C LEU A 225 -6.84 12.19 -12.55
N ALA A 226 -6.71 13.51 -12.39
CA ALA A 226 -6.23 14.41 -13.41
C ALA A 226 -4.80 14.83 -13.06
N VAL A 227 -3.97 15.05 -14.09
CA VAL A 227 -2.65 15.67 -13.88
C VAL A 227 -2.88 17.06 -13.29
N SER A 228 -2.18 17.39 -12.19
CA SER A 228 -2.18 18.75 -11.66
C SER A 228 -1.59 19.66 -12.74
N GLN A 229 -2.40 20.58 -13.30
CA GLN A 229 -1.91 21.65 -14.16
C GLN A 229 -1.18 22.70 -13.31
N ASN A 230 -0.04 22.34 -12.74
CA ASN A 230 0.90 23.34 -12.24
C ASN A 230 1.93 23.56 -13.35
N ASN A 231 1.61 24.48 -14.26
CA ASN A 231 2.60 25.11 -15.12
C ASN A 231 3.33 26.16 -14.26
N PRO A 232 4.62 26.03 -13.95
CA PRO A 232 5.39 27.21 -13.62
C PRO A 232 5.58 28.00 -14.92
N ALA A 233 5.12 29.26 -14.91
CA ALA A 233 5.58 30.27 -15.86
C ALA A 233 7.05 30.60 -15.64
#